data_AF-A0AAE0VPM7-F1
#
_entry.id   AF-A0AAE0VPM7-F1
#
_cell.length_a   1.000
_cell.length_b   1.000
_cell.length_c   1.000
_cell.angle_alpha   90.00
_cell.angle_beta   90.00
_cell.angle_gamma   90.00
#
_symmetry.space_group_name_H-M   'P 1'
#
loop_
_entity.id
_entity.type
_entity.pdbx_description
1 polymer ?
#
loop_
_entity_poly.entity_id
_entity_poly.type
_entity_poly.pdbx_seq_one_letter_code
_entity_poly.pdbx_strand_id
1 'polypeptide(L)'
;MPYLIQHSVVVIKYEMILIFTPDSRKSEKGKIVAYGLYFFTYSTFEGRMLYIEDVYVKPPWNRQGLGTWIWKDIAKIAVETDCHRMQWIVLNSNQTAIEMGKKRGAVDLTLTDKWHLYRMRRKELEAFANSSDL
;
A
#
# COMPACT_ATOMS: atom_id res chain seq x y z
N MET A 1 18.87 32.41 -16.46
CA MET A 1 19.38 32.40 -15.07
C MET A 1 19.68 30.96 -14.69
N PRO A 2 20.83 30.61 -14.12
CA PRO A 2 21.02 29.28 -13.58
C PRO A 2 20.16 29.11 -12.33
N TYR A 3 19.27 28.13 -12.33
CA TYR A 3 18.47 27.77 -11.16
C TYR A 3 19.38 27.15 -10.08
N LEU A 4 19.14 27.46 -8.81
CA LEU A 4 19.77 26.74 -7.69
C LEU A 4 18.89 25.55 -7.33
N ILE A 5 19.42 24.34 -7.47
CA ILE A 5 18.72 23.09 -7.16
C ILE A 5 19.25 22.55 -5.84
N GLN A 6 18.39 22.42 -4.83
CA GLN A 6 18.70 21.77 -3.57
C GLN A 6 17.96 20.45 -3.47
N HIS A 7 18.68 19.38 -3.16
CA HIS A 7 18.10 18.07 -2.91
C HIS A 7 17.87 17.87 -1.40
N SER A 8 16.69 17.38 -1.03
CA SER A 8 16.39 16.90 0.32
C SER A 8 15.92 15.46 0.23
N VAL A 9 16.36 14.61 1.15
CA VAL A 9 16.01 13.18 1.17
C VAL A 9 14.99 12.94 2.28
N VAL A 10 13.84 12.40 1.90
CA VAL A 10 12.85 11.85 2.83
C VAL A 10 12.89 10.33 2.71
N VAL A 11 13.13 9.64 3.82
CA VAL A 11 13.15 8.17 3.85
C VAL A 11 11.76 7.65 4.17
N ILE A 12 11.13 6.97 3.23
CA ILE A 12 9.88 6.24 3.45
C ILE A 12 10.22 4.87 4.04
N LYS A 13 9.63 4.55 5.20
CA LYS A 13 9.75 3.24 5.84
C LYS A 13 8.56 2.37 5.47
N TYR A 14 8.86 1.12 5.13
CA TYR A 14 7.85 0.08 4.90
C TYR A 14 7.59 -0.68 6.19
N GLU A 15 6.32 -0.90 6.48
CA GLU A 15 5.86 -1.65 7.65
C GLU A 15 5.04 -2.86 7.22
N MET A 16 5.12 -3.93 8.01
CA MET A 16 4.48 -5.19 7.68
C MET A 16 3.78 -5.80 8.90
N ILE A 17 2.52 -6.14 8.73
CA ILE A 17 1.77 -7.00 9.66
C ILE A 17 1.98 -8.44 9.22
N LEU A 18 2.37 -9.32 10.15
CA LEU A 18 2.54 -10.76 9.91
C LEU A 18 1.58 -11.55 10.80
N ILE A 19 0.79 -12.45 10.20
CA ILE A 19 -0.06 -13.40 10.91
C ILE A 19 0.55 -14.78 10.84
N PHE A 20 0.71 -15.42 11.99
CA PHE A 20 1.26 -16.77 12.15
C PHE A 20 0.17 -17.78 12.50
N THR A 21 0.39 -19.06 12.17
CA THR A 21 -0.45 -20.15 12.69
C THR A 21 -0.39 -20.19 14.22
N PRO A 22 -1.49 -20.49 14.92
CA PRO A 22 -1.43 -20.88 16.33
C PRO A 22 -0.58 -22.14 16.42
N ASP A 23 0.57 -22.09 17.10
CA ASP A 23 1.39 -23.28 17.26
C ASP A 23 0.89 -24.13 18.43
N SER A 24 0.72 -25.43 18.19
CA SER A 24 0.19 -26.36 19.18
C SER A 24 1.29 -26.92 20.11
N ARG A 25 2.57 -26.61 19.88
CA ARG A 25 3.68 -26.99 20.79
C ARG A 25 4.76 -25.91 20.83
N LYS A 26 5.02 -25.41 22.03
CA LYS A 26 5.93 -24.32 22.38
C LYS A 26 7.40 -24.61 21.96
N SER A 27 7.88 -24.09 20.82
CA SER A 27 9.30 -23.67 20.66
C SER A 27 9.68 -23.08 19.29
N GLU A 28 8.90 -23.27 18.24
CA GLU A 28 9.16 -22.63 16.94
C GLU A 28 8.10 -21.55 16.66
N LYS A 29 8.51 -20.43 16.05
CA LYS A 29 7.54 -19.43 15.59
C LYS A 29 6.63 -20.14 14.58
N GLY A 30 5.31 -20.06 14.76
CA GLY A 30 4.34 -20.66 13.83
C GLY A 30 4.60 -20.26 12.37
N LYS A 31 3.94 -20.92 11.41
CA LYS A 31 4.14 -20.58 9.99
C LYS A 31 3.41 -19.28 9.65
N ILE A 32 4.02 -18.37 8.89
CA ILE A 32 3.32 -17.17 8.37
C ILE A 32 2.22 -17.62 7.41
N VAL A 33 1.00 -17.11 7.62
CA VAL A 33 -0.20 -17.45 6.85
C VAL A 33 -0.82 -16.26 6.14
N ALA A 34 -0.55 -15.04 6.60
CA ALA A 34 -1.00 -13.82 5.96
C ALA A 34 -0.06 -12.65 6.27
N TYR A 35 -0.06 -11.64 5.42
CA TYR A 35 0.63 -10.38 5.69
C TYR A 35 -0.11 -9.17 5.08
N GLY A 36 0.19 -8.00 5.62
CA GLY A 36 -0.14 -6.70 5.01
C GLY A 36 1.11 -5.84 4.97
N LEU A 37 1.47 -5.32 3.79
CA LEU A 37 2.59 -4.40 3.56
C LEU A 37 2.02 -3.01 3.29
N TYR A 38 2.48 -2.02 4.05
CA TYR A 38 2.03 -0.64 3.93
C TYR A 38 3.15 0.35 4.27
N PHE A 39 2.93 1.61 3.95
CA PHE A 39 3.85 2.71 4.27
C PHE A 39 3.12 4.05 4.29
N PHE A 40 3.74 5.06 4.90
CA PHE A 40 3.20 6.41 4.94
C PHE A 40 3.63 7.21 3.72
N THR A 41 2.70 7.94 3.13
CA THR A 41 2.91 8.88 2.04
C THR A 41 2.30 10.24 2.40
N TYR A 42 2.32 11.18 1.46
CA TYR A 42 1.88 12.54 1.71
C TYR A 42 1.03 13.07 0.56
N SER A 43 -0.11 13.65 0.91
CA SER A 43 -0.93 14.48 0.05
C SER A 43 -0.47 15.92 0.16
N THR A 44 -0.15 16.56 -0.97
CA THR A 44 0.16 18.00 -0.98
C THR A 44 -1.03 18.87 -0.54
N PHE A 45 -2.26 18.34 -0.61
CA PHE A 45 -3.48 19.05 -0.25
C PHE A 45 -3.98 18.75 1.17
N GLU A 46 -3.79 17.52 1.64
CA GLU A 46 -4.42 17.03 2.87
C GLU A 46 -3.41 16.59 3.93
N GLY A 47 -2.11 16.56 3.63
CA GLY A 47 -1.11 16.13 4.59
C GLY A 47 -0.87 14.62 4.60
N ARG A 48 -0.57 14.06 5.77
CA ARG A 48 -0.13 12.66 5.91
C ARG A 48 -1.23 11.70 5.45
N MET A 49 -0.82 10.64 4.74
CA MET A 49 -1.71 9.56 4.31
C MET A 49 -1.02 8.20 4.40
N LEU A 50 -1.81 7.13 4.38
CA LEU A 50 -1.32 5.77 4.40
C LEU A 50 -1.53 5.11 3.03
N TYR A 51 -0.53 4.35 2.57
CA TYR A 51 -0.61 3.56 1.35
C TYR A 51 -0.43 2.07 1.65
N ILE A 52 -1.37 1.24 1.20
CA ILE A 52 -1.27 -0.22 1.27
C ILE A 52 -0.69 -0.72 -0.04
N GLU A 53 0.48 -1.33 0.04
CA GLU A 53 1.15 -1.95 -1.10
C GLU A 53 0.52 -3.31 -1.43
N ASP A 54 0.32 -4.13 -0.40
CA ASP A 54 -0.16 -5.50 -0.60
C ASP A 54 -0.82 -6.07 0.65
N VAL A 55 -1.84 -6.91 0.43
CA VAL A 55 -2.49 -7.71 1.47
C VAL A 55 -2.72 -9.10 0.91
N TYR A 56 -2.08 -10.09 1.54
CA TYR A 56 -2.12 -11.46 1.07
C TYR A 56 -2.45 -12.43 2.19
N VAL A 57 -3.26 -13.43 1.87
CA VAL A 57 -3.62 -14.54 2.75
C VAL A 57 -3.39 -15.83 1.96
N LYS A 58 -2.68 -16.79 2.56
CA LYS A 58 -2.43 -18.09 1.92
C LYS A 58 -3.76 -18.81 1.64
N PRO A 59 -3.91 -19.51 0.49
CA PRO A 59 -5.18 -20.11 0.09
C PRO A 59 -5.89 -20.99 1.13
N PRO A 60 -5.20 -21.84 1.93
CA PRO A 60 -5.85 -22.63 2.97
C PRO A 60 -6.46 -21.81 4.12
N TRP A 61 -6.04 -20.55 4.24
CA TRP A 61 -6.43 -19.62 5.30
C TRP A 61 -7.38 -18.52 4.80
N ASN A 62 -7.75 -18.58 3.51
CA ASN A 62 -8.73 -17.66 2.94
C ASN A 62 -10.10 -17.84 3.57
N ARG A 63 -10.93 -16.78 3.50
CA ARG A 63 -12.30 -16.74 4.03
C ARG A 63 -12.42 -16.96 5.55
N GLN A 64 -11.31 -16.92 6.29
CA GLN A 64 -11.29 -16.96 7.76
C GLN A 64 -11.26 -15.56 8.40
N GLY A 65 -11.47 -14.50 7.62
CA GLY A 65 -11.46 -13.12 8.11
C GLY A 65 -10.09 -12.47 8.27
N LEU A 66 -8.98 -13.19 8.02
CA LEU A 66 -7.62 -12.67 8.17
C LEU A 66 -7.34 -11.42 7.33
N GLY A 67 -7.74 -11.42 6.05
CA GLY A 67 -7.59 -10.25 5.20
C GLY A 67 -8.34 -9.03 5.75
N THR A 68 -9.61 -9.21 6.11
CA THR A 68 -10.41 -8.14 6.74
C THR A 68 -9.78 -7.64 8.03
N TRP A 69 -9.19 -8.52 8.83
CA TRP A 69 -8.48 -8.14 10.05
C TRP A 69 -7.27 -7.25 9.73
N ILE A 70 -6.44 -7.63 8.76
CA ILE A 70 -5.28 -6.83 8.31
C ILE A 70 -5.74 -5.43 7.85
N TRP A 71 -6.76 -5.36 6.99
CA TRP A 71 -7.31 -4.09 6.52
C TRP A 71 -7.79 -3.20 7.67
N LYS A 72 -8.49 -3.79 8.66
CA LYS A 72 -8.98 -3.06 9.83
C LYS A 72 -7.83 -2.57 10.70
N ASP A 73 -6.80 -3.38 10.87
CA ASP A 73 -5.64 -3.04 11.70
C ASP A 73 -4.84 -1.89 11.08
N ILE A 74 -4.57 -1.94 9.77
CA ILE A 74 -3.92 -0.83 9.05
C ILE A 74 -4.78 0.44 9.10
N ALA A 75 -6.11 0.33 8.99
CA ALA A 75 -6.99 1.49 9.11
C ALA A 75 -6.95 2.13 10.51
N LYS A 76 -6.79 1.34 11.58
CA LYS A 76 -6.57 1.91 12.93
C LYS A 76 -5.23 2.64 13.01
N ILE A 77 -4.18 2.05 12.47
CA ILE A 77 -2.86 2.69 12.41
C ILE A 77 -2.96 4.03 11.67
N ALA A 78 -3.69 4.09 10.56
CA ALA A 78 -3.93 5.35 9.85
C ALA A 78 -4.58 6.41 10.77
N VAL A 79 -5.60 6.05 11.54
CA VAL A 79 -6.26 6.97 12.49
C VAL A 79 -5.31 7.40 13.61
N GLU A 80 -4.59 6.46 14.23
CA GLU A 80 -3.67 6.71 15.34
C GLU A 80 -2.46 7.56 14.94
N THR A 81 -2.11 7.57 13.65
CA THR A 81 -0.99 8.33 13.10
C THR A 81 -1.40 9.61 12.38
N ASP A 82 -2.65 10.04 12.55
CA ASP A 82 -3.22 11.26 11.96
C ASP A 82 -3.11 11.28 10.42
N CYS A 83 -3.36 10.13 9.80
CA CYS A 83 -3.49 10.04 8.35
C CYS A 83 -4.90 10.46 7.93
N HIS A 84 -4.99 11.42 7.01
CA HIS A 84 -6.27 11.90 6.50
C HIS A 84 -6.98 10.88 5.59
N ARG A 85 -6.22 9.97 4.97
CA ARG A 85 -6.76 8.96 4.07
C ARG A 85 -5.84 7.74 3.97
N MET A 86 -6.43 6.66 3.47
CA MET A 86 -5.76 5.42 3.11
C MET A 86 -6.00 5.11 1.63
N GLN A 87 -4.96 4.75 0.88
CA GLN A 87 -5.04 4.44 -0.56
C GLN A 87 -4.34 3.12 -0.90
N TRP A 88 -4.75 2.53 -2.02
CA TRP A 88 -4.15 1.33 -2.59
C TRP A 88 -4.52 1.22 -4.06
N ILE A 89 -3.83 0.35 -4.79
CA ILE A 89 -4.17 -0.03 -6.15
C ILE A 89 -4.65 -1.47 -6.15
N VAL A 90 -5.66 -1.76 -6.95
CA VAL A 90 -6.24 -3.09 -7.10
C VAL A 90 -6.36 -3.43 -8.58
N LEU A 91 -6.01 -4.67 -8.95
CA LEU A 91 -6.25 -5.16 -10.30
C LEU A 91 -7.76 -5.19 -10.57
N ASN A 92 -8.17 -4.78 -11.77
CA ASN A 92 -9.58 -4.81 -12.19
C ASN A 92 -10.23 -6.20 -12.08
N SER A 93 -9.42 -7.26 -12.16
CA SER A 93 -9.86 -8.66 -12.02
C SER A 93 -10.08 -9.08 -10.57
N ASN A 94 -9.58 -8.32 -9.58
CA ASN A 94 -9.71 -8.66 -8.16
C ASN A 94 -11.00 -8.08 -7.56
N GLN A 95 -12.13 -8.62 -8.03
CA GLN A 95 -13.46 -8.17 -7.64
C GLN A 95 -13.71 -8.26 -6.12
N THR A 96 -13.11 -9.26 -5.45
CA THR A 96 -13.21 -9.42 -3.99
C THR A 96 -12.61 -8.22 -3.26
N ALA A 97 -11.42 -7.77 -3.63
CA ALA A 97 -10.79 -6.60 -3.01
C ALA A 97 -11.53 -5.29 -3.36
N ILE A 98 -12.03 -5.15 -4.60
CA ILE A 98 -12.82 -3.99 -5.04
C ILE A 98 -14.09 -3.85 -4.19
N GLU A 99 -14.87 -4.93 -4.05
CA GLU A 99 -16.11 -4.93 -3.27
C GLU A 99 -15.86 -4.72 -1.78
N MET A 100 -14.77 -5.27 -1.25
CA MET A 100 -14.34 -5.07 0.13
C MET A 100 -14.10 -3.59 0.43
N GLY A 101 -13.42 -2.88 -0.47
CA GLY A 101 -13.19 -1.44 -0.39
C GLY A 101 -14.50 -0.64 -0.48
N LYS A 102 -15.32 -0.88 -1.52
CA LYS A 102 -16.60 -0.17 -1.73
C LYS A 102 -17.54 -0.32 -0.54
N LYS A 103 -17.66 -1.53 0.02
CA LYS A 103 -18.47 -1.79 1.23
C LYS A 103 -18.00 -1.02 2.47
N ARG A 104 -16.77 -0.48 2.46
CA ARG A 104 -16.17 0.30 3.56
C ARG A 104 -16.01 1.78 3.22
N GLY A 105 -16.68 2.26 2.18
CA GLY A 105 -16.67 3.67 1.79
C GLY A 105 -15.49 4.08 0.91
N ALA A 106 -14.69 3.13 0.41
CA ALA A 106 -13.65 3.47 -0.57
C ALA A 106 -14.27 3.87 -1.91
N VAL A 107 -13.70 4.89 -2.53
CA VAL A 107 -14.10 5.41 -3.83
C VAL A 107 -13.09 5.00 -4.90
N ASP A 108 -13.56 4.60 -6.07
CA ASP A 108 -12.70 4.26 -7.21
C ASP A 108 -12.25 5.53 -7.94
N LEU A 109 -11.04 5.98 -7.62
CA LEU A 109 -10.45 7.20 -8.18
C LEU A 109 -10.23 7.13 -9.70
N THR A 110 -10.14 5.93 -10.28
CA THR A 110 -10.07 5.76 -11.74
C THR A 110 -11.37 6.22 -12.40
N LEU A 111 -12.50 5.97 -11.73
CA LEU A 111 -13.83 6.30 -12.23
C LEU A 111 -14.26 7.72 -11.86
N THR A 112 -13.95 8.19 -10.65
CA THR A 112 -14.40 9.51 -10.19
C THR A 112 -13.52 10.64 -10.68
N ASP A 113 -12.21 10.48 -10.54
CA ASP A 113 -11.24 11.57 -10.71
C ASP A 113 -10.41 11.39 -11.98
N LYS A 114 -10.54 10.23 -12.64
CA LYS A 114 -9.86 9.88 -13.91
C LYS A 114 -8.33 9.92 -13.80
N TRP A 115 -7.79 9.48 -12.66
CA TRP A 115 -6.35 9.33 -12.51
C TRP A 115 -5.81 8.22 -13.40
N HIS A 116 -4.65 8.46 -13.99
CA HIS A 116 -3.89 7.47 -14.75
C HIS A 116 -2.63 7.07 -13.97
N LEU A 117 -2.44 5.77 -13.78
CA LEU A 117 -1.20 5.23 -13.22
C LEU A 117 -0.17 4.99 -14.33
N TYR A 118 0.92 5.74 -14.31
CA TYR A 118 2.06 5.52 -15.21
C TYR A 118 3.20 4.79 -14.49
N ARG A 119 3.96 4.01 -15.26
CA ARG A 119 5.16 3.31 -14.76
C ARG A 119 6.26 3.36 -15.79
N MET A 120 7.43 3.86 -15.40
CA MET A 120 8.69 3.64 -16.12
C MET A 120 9.42 2.46 -15.47
N ARG A 121 9.95 1.55 -16.29
CA ARG A 121 10.80 0.46 -15.76
C ARG A 121 12.25 0.90 -15.79
N ARG A 122 13.13 0.03 -15.27
CA ARG A 122 14.54 0.36 -15.05
C ARG A 122 15.22 0.91 -16.31
N LYS A 123 15.01 0.24 -17.45
CA LYS A 123 15.59 0.64 -18.73
C LYS A 123 15.14 2.04 -19.17
N GLU A 124 13.85 2.34 -19.09
CA GLU A 124 13.32 3.64 -19.50
C GLU A 124 13.76 4.76 -18.53
N LEU A 125 13.87 4.46 -17.23
CA LEU A 125 14.41 5.39 -16.24
C LEU A 125 15.88 5.72 -16.53
N GLU A 126 16.71 4.71 -16.84
CA GLU A 126 18.11 4.92 -17.22
C GLU A 126 18.25 5.73 -18.50
N ALA A 127 17.43 5.44 -19.51
CA ALA A 127 17.43 6.18 -20.75
C ALA A 127 17.04 7.65 -20.52
N PHE A 128 16.00 7.91 -19.72
CA PHE A 128 15.54 9.27 -19.43
C PHE A 128 16.54 10.04 -18.57
N ALA A 129 17.13 9.42 -17.54
CA ALA A 129 18.13 10.08 -16.69
C ALA A 129 19.41 10.49 -17.44
N ASN A 130 19.69 9.87 -18.58
CA ASN A 130 20.86 10.16 -19.42
C ASN A 130 20.52 10.86 -20.74
N SER A 131 19.26 11.27 -20.96
CA SER A 131 18.91 11.97 -22.20
C SER A 131 19.44 13.40 -22.18
N SER A 132 19.83 13.90 -23.35
CA SER A 132 20.38 15.25 -23.53
C SER A 132 19.30 16.33 -23.63
N ASP A 133 18.05 15.99 -23.31
CA ASP A 133 16.90 16.87 -23.45
C ASP A 133 16.87 17.86 -22.27
N LEU A 134 16.97 19.15 -22.57
CA LEU A 134 16.74 20.28 -21.65
C LEU A 134 15.62 21.16 -22.18
#